data_AF-A0A7S4FGI2-F1
#
_entry.id   AF-A0A7S4FGI2-F1
#
_cell.length_a   1.000
_cell.length_b   1.000
_cell.length_c   1.000
_cell.angle_alpha   90.00
_cell.angle_beta   90.00
_cell.angle_gamma   90.00
#
_symmetry.space_group_name_H-M   'P 1'
#
loop_
_entity.id
_entity.type
_entity.pdbx_description
1 polymer ?
#
loop_
_entity_poly.entity_id
_entity_poly.type
_entity_poly.pdbx_seq_one_letter_code
_entity_poly.pdbx_strand_id
1 'polypeptide(L)'
;DSPTAALLAAPLTRLMDALQPACFIDLHTHSTLSLPHARIAARTAPSHAAGRALAAAIGLPLVLSSPQASMYSFFGNRFHIPAALLELGPSDCIDPKSRAIGLRALLNAVAHVSPDSAIDAGHVPSIAALIPQVPASSDAEALFVARYTLDHSKSLRARAHGLFDPCIGVGDMFVADQVVAQQRDLHGSVLPGSDVV
;
A
#
# COMPACT_ATOMS: atom_id res chain seq x y z
N ASP A 1 8.35 5.84 19.44
CA ASP A 1 8.45 4.52 20.09
C ASP A 1 7.27 4.30 21.01
N SER A 2 6.29 3.49 20.58
CA SER A 2 5.11 3.16 21.38
C SER A 2 5.39 1.90 22.23
N PRO A 3 5.17 1.92 23.55
CA PRO A 3 5.38 0.76 24.42
C PRO A 3 4.55 -0.47 24.01
N THR A 4 3.43 -0.28 23.31
CA THR A 4 2.59 -1.37 22.76
C THR A 4 3.30 -2.15 21.65
N ALA A 5 4.13 -1.49 20.83
CA ALA A 5 4.88 -2.16 19.77
C ALA A 5 5.96 -3.10 20.34
N ALA A 6 6.58 -2.72 21.46
CA ALA A 6 7.57 -3.56 22.15
C ALA A 6 6.95 -4.81 22.79
N LEU A 7 5.73 -4.69 23.34
CA LEU A 7 4.98 -5.79 23.95
C LEU A 7 4.55 -6.87 22.94
N LEU A 8 4.20 -6.49 21.72
CA LEU A 8 3.82 -7.43 20.65
C LEU A 8 5.03 -7.97 19.86
N ALA A 9 6.13 -7.21 19.79
CA ALA A 9 7.30 -7.61 19.03
C ALA A 9 7.98 -8.86 19.61
N ALA A 10 8.07 -9.03 20.93
CA ALA A 10 8.82 -10.14 21.52
C ALA A 10 8.17 -11.53 21.30
N PRO A 11 6.86 -11.73 21.49
CA PRO A 11 6.20 -12.99 21.14
C PRO A 11 6.27 -13.29 19.63
N LEU A 12 6.01 -12.28 18.79
CA LEU A 12 6.03 -12.46 17.34
C LEU A 12 7.45 -12.74 16.82
N THR A 13 8.47 -12.10 17.40
CA THR A 13 9.88 -12.40 17.09
C THR A 13 10.22 -13.84 17.42
N ARG A 14 9.81 -14.35 18.60
CA ARG A 14 10.03 -15.77 18.96
C ARG A 14 9.32 -16.73 18.01
N LEU A 15 8.11 -16.39 17.57
CA LEU A 15 7.39 -17.19 16.57
C LEU A 15 8.14 -17.19 15.23
N MET A 16 8.61 -16.03 14.77
CA MET A 16 9.39 -15.90 13.54
C MET A 16 10.73 -16.65 13.61
N ASP A 17 11.42 -16.61 14.76
CA ASP A 17 12.64 -17.38 15.02
C ASP A 17 12.37 -18.90 14.91
N ALA A 18 11.22 -19.36 15.41
CA ALA A 18 10.84 -20.78 15.36
C ALA A 18 10.36 -21.24 13.98
N LEU A 19 9.61 -20.40 13.26
CA LEU A 19 9.06 -20.72 11.95
C LEU A 19 10.08 -20.59 10.82
N GLN A 20 11.07 -19.69 10.97
CA GLN A 20 12.03 -19.32 9.93
C GLN A 20 11.36 -19.09 8.56
N PRO A 21 10.39 -18.17 8.46
CA PRO A 21 9.59 -18.03 7.26
C PRO A 21 10.41 -17.49 6.09
N ALA A 22 10.08 -17.93 4.88
CA ALA A 22 10.73 -17.45 3.65
C ALA A 22 10.38 -16.00 3.30
N CYS A 23 9.26 -15.46 3.81
CA CYS A 23 8.88 -14.07 3.68
C CYS A 23 7.89 -13.63 4.77
N PHE A 24 7.69 -12.31 4.88
CA PHE A 24 6.69 -11.71 5.77
C PHE A 24 5.73 -10.81 4.99
N ILE A 25 4.43 -11.04 5.14
CA ILE A 25 3.38 -10.20 4.54
C ILE A 25 2.47 -9.70 5.65
N ASP A 26 2.38 -8.38 5.78
CA ASP A 26 1.53 -7.69 6.74
C ASP A 26 0.27 -7.19 6.03
N LEU A 27 -0.91 -7.68 6.41
CA LEU A 27 -2.17 -7.35 5.72
C LEU A 27 -2.92 -6.26 6.47
N HIS A 28 -3.19 -5.16 5.78
CA HIS A 28 -3.89 -3.99 6.31
C HIS A 28 -5.00 -3.54 5.37
N THR A 29 -5.91 -2.77 5.93
CA THR A 29 -6.85 -1.92 5.22
C THR A 29 -6.69 -0.50 5.77
N HIS A 30 -6.93 0.51 4.95
CA HIS A 30 -6.62 1.89 5.31
C HIS A 30 -7.72 2.86 4.89
N SER A 31 -8.31 3.51 5.89
CA SER A 31 -9.33 4.57 5.76
C SER A 31 -10.48 4.18 4.82
N THR A 32 -11.40 5.09 4.52
CA THR A 32 -12.53 4.82 3.61
C THR A 32 -12.16 4.91 2.14
N LEU A 33 -10.97 5.47 1.79
CA LEU A 33 -10.60 5.83 0.43
C LEU A 33 -9.10 5.59 0.18
N SER A 34 -8.73 4.39 -0.26
CA SER A 34 -7.36 4.07 -0.66
C SER A 34 -7.29 3.14 -1.87
N LEU A 35 -6.29 3.35 -2.73
CA LEU A 35 -5.94 2.37 -3.76
C LEU A 35 -5.20 1.20 -3.11
N PRO A 36 -5.45 -0.04 -3.55
CA PRO A 36 -4.64 -1.17 -3.15
C PRO A 36 -3.16 -0.95 -3.48
N HIS A 37 -2.29 -1.08 -2.48
CA HIS A 37 -0.86 -0.83 -2.67
C HIS A 37 0.02 -1.65 -1.72
N ALA A 38 1.27 -1.88 -2.13
CA ALA A 38 2.27 -2.46 -1.27
C ALA A 38 3.15 -1.37 -0.64
N ARG A 39 3.61 -1.59 0.59
CA ARG A 39 4.64 -0.80 1.25
C ARG A 39 5.83 -1.70 1.56
N ILE A 40 7.02 -1.22 1.21
CA ILE A 40 8.29 -1.90 1.43
C ILE A 40 9.26 -0.99 2.19
N ALA A 41 10.32 -1.61 2.72
CA ALA A 41 11.30 -0.89 3.52
C ALA A 41 11.94 0.25 2.72
N ALA A 42 12.49 1.24 3.44
CA ALA A 42 13.23 2.35 2.85
C ALA A 42 14.37 1.85 1.96
N ARG A 43 14.75 2.63 0.94
CA ARG A 43 15.85 2.30 0.02
C ARG A 43 17.19 2.01 0.70
N THR A 44 17.43 2.65 1.83
CA THR A 44 18.65 2.49 2.63
C THR A 44 18.63 1.23 3.51
N ALA A 45 17.49 0.56 3.64
CA ALA A 45 17.35 -0.63 4.46
C ALA A 45 17.95 -1.86 3.77
N PRO A 46 18.63 -2.77 4.50
CA PRO A 46 19.19 -3.99 3.93
C PRO A 46 18.17 -4.87 3.21
N SER A 47 16.94 -4.94 3.72
CA SER A 47 15.85 -5.74 3.13
C SER A 47 15.19 -5.11 1.89
N HIS A 48 15.57 -3.90 1.48
CA HIS A 48 14.86 -3.17 0.43
C HIS A 48 14.82 -3.91 -0.91
N ALA A 49 15.94 -4.47 -1.35
CA ALA A 49 16.01 -5.17 -2.63
C ALA A 49 15.10 -6.41 -2.65
N ALA A 50 15.11 -7.20 -1.57
CA ALA A 50 14.24 -8.36 -1.40
C ALA A 50 12.75 -7.96 -1.33
N GLY A 51 12.42 -6.91 -0.57
CA GLY A 51 11.07 -6.37 -0.51
C GLY A 51 10.58 -5.86 -1.87
N ARG A 52 11.44 -5.22 -2.67
CA ARG A 52 11.10 -4.77 -4.03
C ARG A 52 10.80 -5.94 -4.96
N ALA A 53 11.61 -7.00 -4.93
CA ALA A 53 11.36 -8.20 -5.74
C ALA A 53 10.02 -8.86 -5.37
N LEU A 54 9.75 -8.99 -4.06
CA LEU A 54 8.46 -9.49 -3.57
C LEU A 54 7.28 -8.61 -4.01
N ALA A 55 7.41 -7.28 -3.90
CA ALA A 55 6.35 -6.36 -4.29
C ALA A 55 6.06 -6.38 -5.80
N ALA A 56 7.10 -6.55 -6.63
CA ALA A 56 6.94 -6.74 -8.07
C ALA A 56 6.17 -8.04 -8.38
N ALA A 57 6.53 -9.15 -7.72
CA ALA A 57 5.83 -10.42 -7.89
C ALA A 57 4.37 -10.35 -7.44
N ILE A 58 4.09 -9.68 -6.32
CA ILE A 58 2.75 -9.44 -5.79
C ILE A 58 1.85 -8.75 -6.84
N GLY A 59 2.39 -7.80 -7.60
CA GLY A 59 1.71 -7.20 -8.74
C GLY A 59 0.61 -6.19 -8.39
N LEU A 60 0.70 -5.55 -7.22
CA LEU A 60 -0.19 -4.42 -6.89
C LEU A 60 0.16 -3.19 -7.73
N PRO A 61 -0.83 -2.32 -8.04
CA PRO A 61 -0.64 -1.20 -8.96
C PRO A 61 0.35 -0.15 -8.44
N LEU A 62 0.50 -0.05 -7.12
CA LEU A 62 1.34 0.94 -6.45
C LEU A 62 2.26 0.26 -5.43
N VAL A 63 3.55 0.61 -5.46
CA VAL A 63 4.53 0.18 -4.46
C VAL A 63 5.21 1.41 -3.87
N LEU A 64 5.10 1.57 -2.55
CA LEU A 64 5.66 2.68 -1.79
C LEU A 64 6.87 2.22 -0.97
N SER A 65 7.99 2.96 -1.06
CA SER A 65 9.13 2.75 -0.17
C SER A 65 9.08 3.76 0.97
N SER A 66 9.05 3.26 2.20
CA SER A 66 8.77 4.08 3.39
C SER A 66 9.93 4.04 4.39
N PRO A 67 10.39 5.20 4.90
CA PRO A 67 11.33 5.27 6.02
C PRO A 67 10.69 4.98 7.38
N GLN A 68 9.35 4.95 7.45
CA GLN A 68 8.64 4.66 8.70
C GLN A 68 8.89 3.22 9.14
N ALA A 69 9.35 3.07 10.39
CA ALA A 69 9.47 1.77 11.03
C ALA A 69 8.08 1.17 11.27
N SER A 70 7.85 -0.01 10.70
CA SER A 70 6.67 -0.85 10.87
C SER A 70 7.08 -2.33 10.96
N MET A 71 6.16 -3.23 11.31
CA MET A 71 6.43 -4.66 11.52
C MET A 71 7.11 -5.29 10.29
N TYR A 72 6.61 -5.06 9.08
CA TYR A 72 7.25 -5.60 7.87
C TYR A 72 8.72 -5.15 7.71
N SER A 73 9.01 -3.88 8.01
CA SER A 73 10.38 -3.36 7.91
C SER A 73 11.29 -3.90 9.03
N PHE A 74 10.73 -4.11 10.22
CA PHE A 74 11.44 -4.71 11.35
C PHE A 74 11.81 -6.16 11.04
N PHE A 75 10.84 -6.98 10.64
CA PHE A 75 11.06 -8.40 10.35
C PHE A 75 11.93 -8.60 9.11
N GLY A 76 11.69 -7.87 8.03
CA GLY A 76 12.52 -7.95 6.83
C GLY A 76 13.99 -7.65 7.13
N ASN A 77 14.27 -6.62 7.94
CA ASN A 77 15.65 -6.28 8.29
C ASN A 77 16.27 -7.25 9.31
N ARG A 78 15.52 -7.67 10.33
CA ARG A 78 16.04 -8.55 11.39
C ARG A 78 16.32 -9.96 10.88
N PHE A 79 15.43 -10.49 10.04
CA PHE A 79 15.49 -11.87 9.56
C PHE A 79 16.10 -11.99 8.16
N HIS A 80 16.42 -10.85 7.53
CA HIS A 80 16.94 -10.81 6.15
C HIS A 80 16.04 -11.51 5.13
N ILE A 81 14.72 -11.41 5.34
CA ILE A 81 13.71 -12.01 4.46
C ILE A 81 12.99 -10.93 3.64
N PRO A 82 12.47 -11.27 2.46
CA PRO A 82 11.51 -10.42 1.75
C PRO A 82 10.32 -10.07 2.65
N ALA A 83 10.00 -8.78 2.75
CA ALA A 83 8.88 -8.32 3.56
C ALA A 83 8.14 -7.16 2.91
N ALA A 84 6.81 -7.19 3.00
CA ALA A 84 5.93 -6.14 2.51
C ALA A 84 4.69 -6.01 3.39
N LEU A 85 4.12 -4.81 3.42
CA LEU A 85 2.77 -4.56 3.91
C LEU A 85 1.84 -4.33 2.72
N LEU A 86 0.62 -4.86 2.76
CA LEU A 86 -0.40 -4.62 1.75
C LEU A 86 -1.53 -3.81 2.36
N GLU A 87 -1.81 -2.65 1.79
CA GLU A 87 -3.06 -1.92 2.05
C GLU A 87 -4.04 -2.32 0.96
N LEU A 88 -5.13 -3.00 1.34
CA LEU A 88 -6.04 -3.64 0.40
C LEU A 88 -7.34 -2.88 0.20
N GLY A 89 -7.38 -1.59 0.53
CA GLY A 89 -8.56 -0.74 0.33
C GLY A 89 -9.28 -0.40 1.63
N PRO A 90 -10.60 -0.13 1.58
CA PRO A 90 -11.32 0.49 2.68
C PRO A 90 -11.46 -0.41 3.91
N SER A 91 -11.37 0.18 5.11
CA SER A 91 -11.46 -0.56 6.38
C SER A 91 -12.89 -0.76 6.91
N ASP A 92 -13.84 0.01 6.41
CA ASP A 92 -15.24 0.05 6.87
C ASP A 92 -16.16 -0.93 6.11
N CYS A 93 -15.68 -1.53 5.02
CA CYS A 93 -16.43 -2.51 4.24
C CYS A 93 -15.53 -3.60 3.66
N ILE A 94 -16.12 -4.76 3.34
CA ILE A 94 -15.46 -5.81 2.58
C ILE A 94 -15.83 -5.63 1.11
N ASP A 95 -14.99 -4.94 0.36
CA ASP A 95 -15.14 -4.80 -1.08
C ASP A 95 -14.69 -6.10 -1.80
N PRO A 96 -15.57 -6.78 -2.57
CA PRO A 96 -15.20 -8.00 -3.29
C PRO A 96 -14.01 -7.84 -4.24
N LYS A 97 -13.84 -6.66 -4.84
CA LYS A 97 -12.71 -6.37 -5.74
C LYS A 97 -11.40 -6.35 -4.95
N SER A 98 -11.37 -5.60 -3.86
CA SER A 98 -10.27 -5.56 -2.89
C SER A 98 -9.88 -6.93 -2.35
N ARG A 99 -10.87 -7.77 -2.00
CA ARG A 99 -10.64 -9.16 -1.58
C ARG A 99 -9.97 -9.99 -2.68
N ALA A 100 -10.44 -9.90 -3.92
CA ALA A 100 -9.87 -10.65 -5.04
C ALA A 100 -8.41 -10.22 -5.33
N ILE A 101 -8.13 -8.92 -5.25
CA ILE A 101 -6.78 -8.36 -5.37
C ILE A 101 -5.87 -8.90 -4.26
N GLY A 102 -6.32 -8.86 -3.00
CA GLY A 102 -5.56 -9.38 -1.86
C GLY A 102 -5.24 -10.87 -1.98
N LEU A 103 -6.22 -11.69 -2.39
CA LEU A 103 -6.01 -13.12 -2.59
C LEU A 103 -4.99 -13.40 -3.71
N ARG A 104 -5.07 -12.66 -4.83
CA ARG A 104 -4.08 -12.72 -5.90
C ARG A 104 -2.69 -12.35 -5.40
N ALA A 105 -2.57 -11.24 -4.69
CA ALA A 105 -1.29 -10.78 -4.13
C ALA A 105 -0.62 -11.87 -3.27
N LEU A 106 -1.41 -12.54 -2.40
CA LEU A 106 -0.92 -13.62 -1.56
C LEU A 106 -0.48 -14.85 -2.37
N LEU A 107 -1.28 -15.29 -3.36
CA LEU A 107 -0.90 -16.43 -4.22
C LEU A 107 0.39 -16.16 -4.98
N ASN A 108 0.53 -14.95 -5.54
CA ASN A 108 1.75 -14.54 -6.23
C ASN A 108 2.96 -14.49 -5.31
N ALA A 109 2.79 -13.99 -4.08
CA ALA A 109 3.87 -13.96 -3.10
C ALA A 109 4.34 -15.37 -2.74
N VAL A 110 3.42 -16.32 -2.53
CA VAL A 110 3.77 -17.72 -2.26
C VAL A 110 4.50 -18.34 -3.44
N ALA A 111 4.01 -18.15 -4.66
CA ALA A 111 4.68 -18.64 -5.88
C ALA A 111 6.10 -18.06 -6.04
N HIS A 112 6.31 -16.79 -5.64
CA HIS A 112 7.62 -16.14 -5.69
C HIS A 112 8.64 -16.76 -4.72
N VAL A 113 8.23 -17.09 -3.50
CA VAL A 113 9.13 -17.59 -2.44
C VAL A 113 9.20 -19.11 -2.38
N SER A 114 8.32 -19.79 -3.10
CA SER A 114 8.25 -21.25 -3.20
C SER A 114 7.93 -21.66 -4.64
N PRO A 115 8.86 -21.45 -5.59
CA PRO A 115 8.62 -21.72 -7.01
C PRO A 115 8.35 -23.21 -7.31
N ASP A 116 8.84 -24.11 -6.46
CA ASP A 116 8.59 -25.56 -6.56
C ASP A 116 7.27 -25.99 -5.90
N SER A 117 6.55 -25.06 -5.26
CA SER A 117 5.22 -25.37 -4.72
C SER A 117 4.25 -25.59 -5.88
N ALA A 118 3.45 -26.66 -5.82
CA ALA A 118 2.43 -27.00 -6.81
C ALA A 118 1.23 -26.02 -6.81
N ILE A 119 1.42 -24.78 -6.36
CA ILE A 119 0.43 -23.72 -6.41
C ILE A 119 0.41 -23.22 -7.85
N ASP A 120 -0.52 -23.77 -8.63
CA ASP A 120 -0.82 -23.28 -9.96
C ASP A 120 -1.31 -21.82 -9.84
N ALA A 121 -0.41 -20.87 -10.08
CA ALA A 121 -0.77 -19.46 -10.24
C ALA A 121 -1.52 -19.22 -11.58
N GLY A 122 -1.70 -20.28 -12.37
CA GLY A 122 -2.47 -20.33 -13.60
C GLY A 122 -3.86 -19.72 -13.41
N HIS A 123 -4.15 -18.75 -14.27
CA HIS A 123 -5.42 -18.04 -14.36
C HIS A 123 -5.86 -17.32 -13.10
N VAL A 124 -5.30 -16.13 -12.89
CA VAL A 124 -6.20 -15.03 -12.54
C VAL A 124 -5.93 -13.84 -13.43
N PRO A 125 -7.01 -13.19 -13.88
CA PRO A 125 -6.94 -12.09 -14.82
C PRO A 125 -5.98 -11.00 -14.33
N SER A 126 -5.18 -10.50 -15.27
CA SER A 126 -4.31 -9.34 -15.08
C SER A 126 -5.10 -8.18 -14.47
N ILE A 127 -4.56 -7.55 -13.43
CA ILE A 127 -5.12 -6.33 -12.82
C ILE A 127 -5.16 -5.18 -13.83
N ALA A 128 -4.43 -5.27 -14.96
CA ALA A 128 -4.50 -4.33 -16.07
C ALA A 128 -5.93 -4.17 -16.64
N ALA A 129 -6.83 -5.15 -16.43
CA ALA A 129 -8.24 -5.04 -16.82
C ALA A 129 -9.11 -4.27 -15.80
N LEU A 130 -8.62 -4.03 -14.58
CA LEU A 130 -9.36 -3.41 -13.46
C LEU A 130 -8.89 -2.00 -13.11
N ILE A 131 -7.84 -1.52 -13.80
CA ILE A 131 -7.32 -0.16 -13.75
C ILE A 131 -7.77 0.51 -15.05
N PRO A 132 -8.32 1.74 -15.04
CA PRO A 132 -8.50 2.50 -16.28
C PRO A 132 -7.18 2.52 -17.03
N GLN A 133 -7.22 2.10 -18.30
CA GLN A 133 -6.05 1.87 -19.16
C GLN A 133 -5.11 3.08 -19.14
N VAL A 134 -4.08 3.02 -18.30
CA VAL A 134 -2.92 3.89 -18.42
C VAL A 134 -2.15 3.35 -19.63
N PRO A 135 -1.85 4.17 -20.65
CA PRO A 135 -1.26 3.71 -21.88
C PRO A 135 0.03 2.95 -21.56
N ALA A 136 0.07 1.70 -22.01
CA ALA A 136 1.22 0.84 -21.88
C ALA A 136 2.40 1.46 -22.65
N SER A 137 3.32 2.10 -21.93
CA SER A 137 4.67 2.29 -22.46
C SER A 137 5.29 0.91 -22.63
N SER A 138 5.99 0.69 -23.74
CA SER A 138 6.55 -0.57 -24.22
C SER A 138 7.64 -1.22 -23.35
N ASP A 139 7.71 -0.86 -22.07
CA ASP A 139 8.44 -1.55 -21.02
C ASP A 139 7.40 -2.30 -20.17
N ALA A 140 7.40 -3.62 -20.22
CA ALA A 140 6.33 -4.52 -19.74
C ALA A 140 5.99 -4.48 -18.22
N GLU A 141 6.42 -3.47 -17.47
CA GLU A 141 6.16 -3.28 -16.05
C GLU A 141 6.05 -1.78 -15.74
N ALA A 142 4.96 -1.13 -16.16
CA ALA A 142 4.54 0.09 -15.49
C ALA A 142 3.98 -0.26 -14.09
N LEU A 143 4.77 -0.99 -13.29
CA LEU A 143 4.71 -0.90 -11.85
C LEU A 143 4.88 0.59 -11.59
N PHE A 144 3.83 1.28 -11.12
CA PHE A 144 4.04 2.56 -10.49
C PHE A 144 4.81 2.26 -9.20
N VAL A 145 6.13 2.03 -9.31
CA VAL A 145 7.09 2.35 -8.27
C VAL A 145 7.10 3.88 -8.24
N ALA A 146 5.97 4.44 -7.83
CA ALA A 146 5.87 5.83 -7.58
C ALA A 146 6.87 6.06 -6.46
N ARG A 147 7.92 6.84 -6.77
CA ARG A 147 9.01 7.18 -5.87
C ARG A 147 8.50 8.14 -4.79
N TYR A 148 7.34 7.88 -4.21
CA TYR A 148 6.79 8.63 -3.13
C TYR A 148 7.32 8.01 -1.84
N THR A 149 8.33 8.67 -1.27
CA THR A 149 8.31 8.81 0.18
C THR A 149 7.00 9.53 0.49
N LEU A 150 6.16 8.94 1.36
CA LEU A 150 4.99 9.64 1.91
C LEU A 150 5.51 10.89 2.61
N ASP A 151 5.50 11.99 1.87
CA ASP A 151 5.88 13.29 2.38
C ASP A 151 4.62 13.89 2.98
N HIS A 152 4.51 13.80 4.30
CA HIS A 152 3.39 14.38 5.04
C HIS A 152 3.31 15.91 4.86
N SER A 153 4.34 16.58 4.34
CA SER A 153 4.26 17.98 3.94
C SER A 153 3.41 18.20 2.68
N LYS A 154 3.15 17.15 1.90
CA LYS A 154 2.23 17.13 0.76
C LYS A 154 0.83 16.61 1.14
N SER A 155 0.52 16.59 2.43
CA SER A 155 -0.80 16.22 2.92
C SER A 155 -1.73 17.42 2.90
N LEU A 156 -2.94 17.19 2.43
CA LEU A 156 -4.02 18.15 2.50
C LEU A 156 -4.81 17.94 3.77
N ARG A 157 -4.97 19.02 4.53
CA ARG A 157 -5.62 19.02 5.83
C ARG A 157 -6.84 19.90 5.77
N ALA A 158 -7.97 19.36 6.24
CA ALA A 158 -9.13 20.17 6.53
C ALA A 158 -8.73 21.31 7.47
N ARG A 159 -9.16 22.53 7.15
CA ARG A 159 -8.81 23.75 7.91
C ARG A 159 -9.79 24.01 9.06
N ALA A 160 -10.98 23.43 8.97
CA ALA A 160 -12.03 23.54 9.99
C ALA A 160 -12.70 22.18 10.22
N HIS A 161 -13.71 22.13 11.09
CA HIS A 161 -14.68 21.05 11.10
C HIS A 161 -15.78 21.36 10.08
N GLY A 162 -16.19 20.38 9.28
CA GLY A 162 -17.22 20.56 8.25
C GLY A 162 -17.34 19.34 7.34
N LEU A 163 -18.14 19.48 6.29
CA LEU A 163 -18.27 18.48 5.23
C LEU A 163 -17.07 18.61 4.29
N PHE A 164 -16.38 17.49 4.06
CA PHE A 164 -15.27 17.41 3.12
C PHE A 164 -15.76 16.79 1.81
N ASP A 165 -15.68 17.57 0.74
CA ASP A 165 -16.23 17.24 -0.59
C ASP A 165 -15.06 17.07 -1.57
N PRO A 166 -14.53 15.85 -1.75
CA PRO A 166 -13.41 15.60 -2.66
C PRO A 166 -13.85 15.84 -4.11
N CYS A 167 -13.09 16.65 -4.83
CA CYS A 167 -13.32 16.94 -6.25
C CYS A 167 -12.61 15.96 -7.18
N ILE A 168 -11.68 15.16 -6.64
CA ILE A 168 -10.96 14.09 -7.35
C ILE A 168 -11.21 12.74 -6.68
N GLY A 169 -11.24 11.69 -7.48
CA GLY A 169 -11.31 10.31 -7.02
C GLY A 169 -9.96 9.79 -6.56
N VAL A 170 -10.00 8.71 -5.77
CA VAL A 170 -8.78 8.00 -5.36
C VAL A 170 -8.12 7.38 -6.60
N GLY A 171 -6.88 7.79 -6.88
CA GLY A 171 -6.11 7.34 -8.04
C GLY A 171 -6.14 8.27 -9.24
N ASP A 172 -6.97 9.32 -9.20
CA ASP A 172 -6.98 10.33 -10.25
C ASP A 172 -5.68 11.13 -10.23
N MET A 173 -5.17 11.42 -11.44
CA MET A 173 -4.08 12.38 -11.59
C MET A 173 -4.62 13.79 -11.45
N PHE A 174 -3.87 14.64 -10.74
CA PHE A 174 -4.15 16.07 -10.61
C PHE A 174 -2.87 16.86 -10.85
N VAL A 175 -3.04 18.14 -11.20
CA VAL A 175 -1.92 19.08 -11.37
C VAL A 175 -1.79 19.99 -10.16
N ALA A 176 -0.60 20.58 -9.98
CA ALA A 176 -0.43 21.62 -8.97
C ALA A 176 -1.45 22.74 -9.19
N ASP A 177 -1.93 23.31 -8.08
CA ASP A 177 -2.92 24.39 -8.03
C ASP A 177 -4.33 24.03 -8.54
N GLN A 178 -4.59 22.74 -8.80
CA GLN A 178 -5.95 22.24 -9.02
C GLN A 178 -6.71 22.14 -7.70
N VAL A 179 -7.99 22.49 -7.70
CA VAL A 179 -8.87 22.23 -6.55
C VAL A 179 -9.13 20.73 -6.46
N VAL A 180 -8.63 20.08 -5.40
CA VAL A 180 -8.82 18.63 -5.20
C VAL A 180 -9.88 18.30 -4.15
N ALA A 181 -10.25 19.27 -3.32
CA ALA A 181 -11.37 19.16 -2.40
C ALA A 181 -11.91 20.54 -2.01
N GLN A 182 -13.19 20.56 -1.64
CA GLN A 182 -13.84 21.70 -1.01
C GLN A 182 -14.28 21.36 0.40
N GLN A 183 -14.23 22.36 1.28
CA GLN A 183 -14.77 22.22 2.62
C GLN A 183 -16.00 23.08 2.79
N ARG A 184 -17.11 22.47 3.23
CA ARG A 184 -18.38 23.17 3.45
C ARG A 184 -18.72 23.17 4.93
N ASP A 185 -19.40 24.22 5.40
CA ASP A 185 -20.00 24.24 6.72
C ASP A 185 -21.25 23.34 6.79
N LEU A 186 -21.86 23.24 7.98
CA LEU A 186 -23.08 22.45 8.20
C LEU A 186 -24.31 23.02 7.48
N HIS A 187 -24.22 24.24 6.95
CA HIS A 187 -25.26 24.89 6.15
C HIS A 187 -25.02 24.72 4.65
N GLY A 188 -23.94 24.05 4.24
CA GLY A 188 -23.57 23.78 2.86
C GLY A 188 -22.79 24.89 2.16
N SER A 189 -22.43 25.96 2.88
CA SER A 189 -21.63 27.06 2.32
C SER A 189 -20.15 26.68 2.24
N VAL A 190 -19.51 26.98 1.12
CA VAL A 190 -18.06 26.75 0.94
C VAL A 190 -17.29 27.68 1.87
N LEU A 191 -16.34 27.11 2.64
CA LEU A 191 -15.53 27.88 3.57
C LEU A 191 -14.50 28.73 2.81
N PRO A 192 -14.24 29.99 3.20
CA PRO A 192 -13.24 30.83 2.53
C PRO A 192 -11.85 30.19 2.55
N GLY A 193 -11.21 30.10 1.38
CA GLY A 193 -9.89 29.47 1.24
C GLY A 193 -9.90 27.95 1.49
N SER A 194 -11.05 27.30 1.30
CA SER A 194 -11.19 25.85 1.35
C SER A 194 -10.92 25.14 0.03
N ASP A 195 -10.48 25.85 -0.99
CA ASP A 195 -9.84 25.22 -2.14
C ASP A 195 -8.52 24.64 -1.63
N VAL A 196 -8.55 23.35 -1.31
CA VAL A 196 -7.37 22.65 -0.82
C VAL A 196 -6.69 22.04 -2.05
N VAL A 197 -5.45 22.48 -2.33
CA VAL A 197 -4.61 22.14 -3.51
C VAL A 197 -3.76 20.90 -3.29
#